data_AF-A0A356Z3Y8-F1
#
_entry.id   AF-A0A356Z3Y8-F1
#
_cell.length_a   1.000
_cell.length_b   1.000
_cell.length_c   1.000
_cell.angle_alpha   90.00
_cell.angle_beta   90.00
_cell.angle_gamma   90.00
#
_symmetry.space_group_name_H-M   'P 1'
#
loop_
_entity.id
_entity.type
_entity.pdbx_description
1 polymer ?
#
loop_
_entity_poly.entity_id
_entity_poly.type
_entity_poly.pdbx_seq_one_letter_code
_entity_poly.pdbx_strand_id
1 'polypeptide(L)' 'MKYISVVVPEEIDRQLRFACADQATTKSRLVRKLIEKYLEEWRKEFDDKTLEALKKENRD' A
#
# COMPACT_ATOMS: atom_id res chain seq x y z
N MET A 1 9.67 3.35 -16.85
CA MET A 1 9.59 3.57 -15.39
C MET A 1 8.85 4.86 -15.14
N LYS A 2 7.92 4.92 -14.17
CA LYS A 2 7.31 6.18 -13.71
C LYS A 2 7.91 6.55 -12.35
N TYR A 3 8.30 7.80 -12.21
CA TYR A 3 8.80 8.37 -10.95
C TYR A 3 7.70 9.22 -10.32
N ILE A 4 7.61 9.18 -9.00
CA ILE A 4 6.77 10.07 -8.22
C ILE A 4 7.64 10.85 -7.25
N SER A 5 7.28 12.11 -7.02
CA SER A 5 7.87 12.92 -5.96
C SER A 5 6.81 13.10 -4.89
N VAL A 6 7.17 12.82 -3.64
CA VAL A 6 6.27 12.90 -2.49
C VAL A 6 7.03 13.55 -1.36
N VAL A 7 6.39 14.54 -0.72
CA VAL A 7 6.91 15.16 0.49
C VAL A 7 6.37 14.37 1.68
N VAL A 8 7.25 13.95 2.58
CA VAL A 8 6.89 13.23 3.80
C VAL A 8 7.41 14.01 5.02
N PRO A 9 6.73 13.94 6.17
CA PRO A 9 7.25 14.48 7.41
C PRO A 9 8.62 13.87 7.75
N GLU A 10 9.49 14.66 8.40
CA GLU A 10 10.85 14.24 8.75
C GLU A 10 10.87 12.96 9.60
N GLU A 11 9.94 12.85 10.55
CA GLU A 11 9.79 11.67 11.39
C GLU A 11 9.58 10.40 10.55
N ILE A 12 8.70 10.46 9.54
CA ILE A 12 8.41 9.34 8.66
C ILE A 12 9.64 9.00 7.80
N ASP A 13 10.35 10.01 7.29
CA ASP A 13 11.59 9.74 6.54
C ASP A 13 12.67 9.10 7.41
N ARG A 14 12.77 9.50 8.68
CA ARG A 14 13.68 8.90 9.66
C ARG A 14 13.31 7.43 9.92
N GLN A 15 12.03 7.13 10.15
CA GLN A 15 11.56 5.76 10.33
C GLN A 15 11.84 4.89 9.10
N LEU A 16 11.61 5.43 7.89
CA LEU A 16 11.94 4.75 6.63
C LEU A 16 13.43 4.44 6.52
N ARG A 17 14.32 5.36 6.95
CA ARG A 17 15.77 5.12 6.96
C ARG A 17 16.15 3.95 7.86
N PHE A 18 15.60 3.90 9.07
CA PHE A 18 15.87 2.78 10.00
C PHE A 18 15.35 1.45 9.43
N ALA A 19 14.11 1.42 8.95
CA ALA A 19 13.54 0.21 8.35
C ALA A 19 14.33 -0.29 7.12
N CYS A 20 14.88 0.63 6.31
CA CYS A 20 15.75 0.28 5.19
C CYS A 20 17.05 -0.36 5.65
N ALA A 21 17.66 0.15 6.72
CA ALA A 21 18.89 -0.39 7.30
C ALA A 21 18.65 -1.79 7.87
N ASP A 22 17.58 -1.98 8.65
CA ASP A 22 17.23 -3.25 9.28
C ASP A 22 16.99 -4.37 8.24
N GLN A 23 16.40 -4.01 7.10
CA GLN A 23 16.07 -4.96 6.03
C GLN A 23 17.13 -5.03 4.93
N ALA A 24 18.27 -4.35 5.09
CA ALA A 24 19.33 -4.24 4.08
C ALA A 24 18.78 -3.93 2.66
N THR A 25 17.87 -2.96 2.56
CA THR A 25 17.15 -2.61 1.33
C THR A 25 17.21 -1.12 1.03
N THR A 26 16.88 -0.74 -0.20
CA THR A 26 16.80 0.68 -0.60
C THR A 26 15.42 1.28 -0.31
N LYS A 27 15.38 2.59 -0.06
CA LYS A 27 14.12 3.33 0.16
C LYS A 27 13.11 3.10 -0.95
N SER A 28 13.52 3.21 -2.22
CA SER A 28 12.62 3.02 -3.37
C SER A 28 12.01 1.61 -3.42
N ARG A 29 12.80 0.58 -3.08
CA ARG A 29 12.34 -0.81 -3.07
C ARG A 29 11.41 -1.08 -1.90
N LEU A 30 11.70 -0.53 -0.72
CA LEU A 30 10.83 -0.64 0.44
C LEU A 30 9.50 0.07 0.23
N VAL A 31 9.52 1.34 -0.18
CA VAL A 31 8.31 2.14 -0.42
C VAL A 31 7.43 1.51 -1.50
N ARG A 32 8.04 0.97 -2.57
CA ARG A 32 7.31 0.23 -3.60
C ARG A 32 6.52 -0.95 -3.01
N LYS A 33 7.17 -1.78 -2.19
CA LYS A 33 6.50 -2.93 -1.55
C LYS A 33 5.35 -2.49 -0.64
N LEU A 34 5.53 -1.39 0.10
CA LEU A 34 4.49 -0.86 0.99
C LEU A 34 3.27 -0.39 0.18
N ILE A 35 3.49 0.33 -0.92
CA ILE A 35 2.41 0.76 -1.83
C ILE A 35 1.71 -0.45 -2.44
N GLU A 36 2.46 -1.43 -2.95
CA GLU A 36 1.90 -2.64 -3.55
C GLU A 36 1.06 -3.42 -2.55
N LYS A 37 1.54 -3.59 -1.32
CA LYS A 37 0.80 -4.23 -0.23
C LYS A 37 -0.50 -3.48 0.09
N TYR A 38 -0.42 -2.16 0.25
CA TYR A 38 -1.60 -1.33 0.52
C TYR A 38 -2.65 -1.44 -0.60
N LEU A 39 -2.22 -1.39 -1.86
CA LEU A 39 -3.13 -1.53 -3.01
C LEU A 39 -3.75 -2.93 -3.09
N GLU A 40 -3.01 -3.97 -2.70
CA GLU A 40 -3.55 -5.33 -2.64
C GLU A 40 -4.59 -5.49 -1.53
N GLU A 41 -4.32 -4.97 -0.33
CA GLU A 41 -5.28 -4.95 0.79
C GLU A 41 -6.53 -4.15 0.42
N TRP A 42 -6.34 -2.95 -0.13
CA TRP A 42 -7.43 -2.11 -0.62
C TRP A 42 -8.28 -2.82 -1.68
N ARG A 43 -7.66 -3.53 -2.63
CA ARG A 43 -8.39 -4.30 -3.65
C ARG A 43 -9.22 -5.41 -3.01
N LYS A 44 -8.67 -6.16 -2.04
CA LYS A 44 -9.42 -7.22 -1.34
C LYS A 44 -10.65 -6.66 -0.63
N GLU A 45 -10.49 -5.56 0.11
CA GLU A 45 -11.61 -4.89 0.78
C GLU A 45 -12.68 -4.39 -0.20
N PHE A 46 -12.26 -3.87 -1.36
CA PHE A 46 -13.18 -3.40 -2.39
C PHE A 46 -13.91 -4.55 -3.09
N ASP A 47 -13.21 -5.62 -3.45
CA ASP A 47 -13.80 -6.80 -4.09
C ASP A 47 -14.78 -7.49 -3.14
N ASP A 48 -14.45 -7.63 -1.86
CA ASP A 48 -15.34 -8.23 -0.85
C ASP A 48 -16.62 -7.40 -0.66
N LYS A 49 -16.49 -6.07 -0.54
CA LYS A 49 -17.67 -5.17 -0.45
C LYS A 49 -18.50 -5.18 -1.72
N THR A 50 -17.87 -5.26 -2.89
CA THR A 50 -18.56 -5.31 -4.17
C THR A 50 -19.28 -6.64 -4.36
N LEU A 51 -18.65 -7.75 -3.98
CA LEU A 51 -19.26 -9.08 -3.99
C LEU A 51 -20.43 -9.20 -3.01
N GLU A 52 -20.33 -8.62 -1.82
CA GLU A 52 -21.45 -8.56 -0.87
C GLU A 52 -22.61 -7.72 -1.41
N ALA A 53 -22.32 -6.56 -2.02
CA ALA A 53 -23.34 -5.72 -2.66
C ALA A 53 -24.07 -6.47 -3.79
N LEU A 54 -23.32 -7.16 -4.67
CA LEU A 54 -23.88 -7.95 -5.77
C LEU A 54 -24.65 -9.19 -5.27
N LYS A 55 -24.23 -9.83 -4.17
CA LYS A 55 -24.98 -10.95 -3.55
C LYS A 55 -26.30 -10.50 -2.95
N LYS A 56 -26.35 -9.28 -2.41
CA LYS A 56 -27.57 -8.69 -1.86
C LYS A 56 -28.59 -8.40 -2.96
N GLU A 57 -28.13 -7.86 -4.09
CA GLU A 57 -28.95 -7.56 -5.26
C GLU A 57 -29.52 -8.81 -5.95
N ASN A 58 -28.84 -9.97 -5.88
CA ASN A 58 -29.34 -11.23 -6.44
C ASN A 58 -30.25 -12.04 -5.48
N ARG A 59 -30.53 -11.53 -4.27
CA ARG A 59 -31.42 -12.18 -3.28
C ARG A 59 -32.79 -11.52 -3.15
N ASP A 60 -33.01 -10.40 -3.83
CA ASP A 60 -34.31 -9.76 -4.04
C ASP A 60 -34.86 -10.12 -5.43
#